data_AF-A0A2S6W9Q4-F1
#
_entry.id   AF-A0A2S6W9Q4-F1
#
_cell.length_a   1.000
_cell.length_b   1.000
_cell.length_c   1.000
_cell.angle_alpha   90.00
_cell.angle_beta   90.00
_cell.angle_gamma   90.00
#
_symmetry.space_group_name_H-M   'P 1'
#
loop_
_entity.id
_entity.type
_entity.pdbx_description
1 polymer ?
#
loop_
_entity_poly.entity_id
_entity_poly.type
_entity_poly.pdbx_seq_one_letter_code
_entity_poly.pdbx_strand_id
1 'polypeptide(L)'
;AENPPKKYQDIYPIAFDADMDGLVAETVRVLRHWMDAGVRIFRVDNPHTKPVVFWERVIGEVNRTDPDVIFLAEAFTRPAMMHTLAQIGFQQSYTYFTWRNSKQELTEYLTELSGEAASYMRPNFFPNTPDILHAYLQHGGRPAFEVRAVLAATLSPSWGIYSGYELCENTPLREGSEEYLDSEKYQLRHRDWEAAEREGRTLAPLLTRLNTVRRE
;
A
#
# COMPACT_ATOMS: atom_id res chain seq x y z
N ALA A 1 16.91 -11.73 3.88
CA ALA A 1 16.76 -10.79 2.74
C ALA A 1 17.05 -9.38 3.23
N GLU A 2 17.27 -8.40 2.35
CA GLU A 2 17.49 -7.00 2.75
C GLU A 2 16.73 -6.05 1.81
N ASN A 3 16.30 -4.91 2.34
CA ASN A 3 15.88 -3.74 1.57
C ASN A 3 16.53 -2.51 2.21
N PRO A 4 17.80 -2.21 1.89
CA PRO A 4 18.62 -1.29 2.66
C PRO A 4 17.94 0.07 2.91
N PRO A 5 17.96 0.57 4.17
CA PRO A 5 18.74 0.07 5.30
C PRO A 5 18.09 -1.08 6.09
N LYS A 6 16.87 -1.53 5.74
CA LYS A 6 16.15 -2.61 6.45
C LYS A 6 16.80 -3.97 6.18
N LYS A 7 16.89 -4.80 7.23
CA LYS A 7 17.36 -6.19 7.17
C LYS A 7 16.25 -7.11 7.65
N TYR A 8 16.11 -8.25 6.97
CA TYR A 8 15.12 -9.28 7.28
C TYR A 8 15.84 -10.62 7.46
N GLN A 9 16.30 -10.88 8.69
CA GLN A 9 17.08 -12.08 9.05
C GLN A 9 16.24 -13.36 9.07
N ASP A 10 14.92 -13.22 9.11
CA ASP A 10 13.90 -14.25 9.21
C ASP A 10 13.44 -14.81 7.86
N ILE A 11 13.87 -14.23 6.73
CA ILE A 11 13.45 -14.64 5.38
C ILE A 11 14.62 -14.76 4.39
N TYR A 12 14.47 -15.64 3.40
CA TYR A 12 15.40 -15.75 2.27
C TYR A 12 14.80 -15.13 0.99
N PRO A 13 15.58 -14.39 0.18
CA PRO A 13 15.12 -13.95 -1.13
C PRO A 13 15.10 -15.14 -2.11
N ILE A 14 14.19 -15.11 -3.08
CA ILE A 14 14.13 -16.10 -4.15
C ILE A 14 15.13 -15.73 -5.25
N ALA A 15 15.89 -16.72 -5.74
CA ALA A 15 16.72 -16.61 -6.93
C ALA A 15 15.95 -17.15 -8.15
N PHE A 16 15.83 -16.33 -9.19
CA PHE A 16 14.94 -16.61 -10.34
C PHE A 16 15.64 -17.24 -11.54
N ASP A 17 16.97 -17.17 -11.61
CA ASP A 17 17.72 -17.49 -12.83
C ASP A 17 17.90 -19.00 -13.09
N ALA A 18 17.76 -19.83 -12.06
CA ALA A 18 17.94 -21.28 -12.17
C ALA A 18 16.71 -21.99 -12.77
N ASP A 19 15.50 -21.55 -12.41
CA ASP A 19 14.24 -22.17 -12.84
C ASP A 19 13.08 -21.15 -12.86
N MET A 20 13.15 -20.17 -13.77
CA MET A 20 12.12 -19.15 -13.94
C MET A 20 10.75 -19.77 -14.29
N ASP A 21 10.73 -20.81 -15.12
CA ASP A 21 9.49 -21.42 -15.59
C ASP A 21 8.77 -22.18 -14.47
N GLY A 22 9.51 -22.95 -13.66
CA GLY A 22 8.96 -23.60 -12.47
C GLY A 22 8.43 -22.58 -11.46
N LEU A 23 9.14 -21.47 -11.23
CA LEU A 23 8.69 -20.40 -10.34
C LEU A 23 7.41 -19.72 -10.84
N VAL A 24 7.29 -19.42 -12.15
CA VAL A 24 6.06 -18.86 -12.72
C VAL A 24 4.90 -19.85 -12.57
N ALA A 25 5.11 -21.12 -12.92
CA ALA A 25 4.07 -22.15 -12.84
C ALA A 25 3.57 -22.33 -11.40
N GLU A 26 4.47 -22.42 -10.42
CA GLU A 26 4.10 -22.59 -9.02
C GLU A 26 3.41 -21.34 -8.46
N THR A 27 3.89 -20.14 -8.82
CA THR A 27 3.26 -18.88 -8.38
C THR A 27 1.82 -18.78 -8.87
N VAL A 28 1.57 -19.07 -10.15
CA VAL A 28 0.22 -19.06 -10.70
C VAL A 28 -0.66 -20.14 -10.04
N ARG A 29 -0.11 -21.32 -9.75
CA ARG A 29 -0.84 -22.37 -9.01
C ARG A 29 -1.27 -21.90 -7.62
N VAL A 30 -0.38 -21.24 -6.87
CA VAL A 30 -0.70 -20.68 -5.54
C VAL A 30 -1.74 -19.56 -5.63
N LEU A 31 -1.63 -18.67 -6.62
CA LEU A 31 -2.62 -17.61 -6.84
C LEU A 31 -4.00 -18.22 -7.15
N ARG A 32 -4.06 -19.20 -8.06
CA ARG A 32 -5.32 -19.87 -8.44
C ARG A 32 -5.96 -20.60 -7.27
N HIS A 33 -5.18 -21.20 -6.37
CA HIS A 33 -5.72 -21.79 -5.15
C HIS A 33 -6.52 -20.79 -4.30
N TRP A 34 -6.02 -19.57 -4.12
CA TRP A 34 -6.74 -18.51 -3.40
C TRP A 34 -7.92 -17.95 -4.20
N MET A 35 -7.77 -17.88 -5.53
CA MET A 35 -8.85 -17.48 -6.43
C MET A 35 -10.04 -18.45 -6.38
N ASP A 36 -9.80 -19.76 -6.29
CA ASP A 36 -10.84 -20.78 -6.10
C ASP A 36 -11.60 -20.60 -4.77
N ALA A 37 -10.94 -20.00 -3.78
CA ALA A 37 -11.55 -19.60 -2.51
C ALA A 37 -12.18 -18.18 -2.55
N GLY A 38 -12.26 -17.54 -3.71
CA GLY A 38 -12.89 -16.24 -3.92
C GLY A 38 -11.98 -15.02 -3.77
N VAL A 39 -10.67 -15.19 -3.57
CA VAL A 39 -9.73 -14.06 -3.52
C VAL A 39 -9.45 -13.54 -4.92
N ARG A 40 -9.89 -12.30 -5.21
CA ARG A 40 -9.71 -11.67 -6.53
C ARG A 40 -8.72 -10.50 -6.53
N ILE A 41 -8.15 -10.15 -5.38
CA ILE A 41 -7.22 -9.01 -5.24
C ILE A 41 -5.98 -9.48 -4.47
N PHE A 42 -4.81 -9.25 -5.05
CA PHE A 42 -3.52 -9.58 -4.45
C PHE A 42 -2.68 -8.31 -4.27
N ARG A 43 -2.41 -7.94 -3.01
CA ARG A 43 -1.36 -6.96 -2.67
C ARG A 43 -0.02 -7.67 -2.72
N VAL A 44 0.78 -7.38 -3.74
CA VAL A 44 2.06 -8.02 -3.99
C VAL A 44 3.16 -7.28 -3.25
N ASP A 45 3.87 -8.01 -2.38
CA ASP A 45 4.93 -7.48 -1.53
C ASP A 45 6.24 -7.23 -2.29
N ASN A 46 6.76 -6.01 -2.20
CA ASN A 46 8.04 -5.60 -2.77
C ASN A 46 8.32 -6.19 -4.18
N PRO A 47 7.42 -6.02 -5.18
CA PRO A 47 7.57 -6.65 -6.49
C PRO A 47 8.85 -6.19 -7.22
N HIS A 48 9.33 -4.99 -6.90
CA HIS A 48 10.56 -4.40 -7.45
C HIS A 48 11.86 -5.12 -7.04
N THR A 49 11.82 -6.04 -6.07
CA THR A 49 12.98 -6.87 -5.70
C THR A 49 12.99 -8.22 -6.44
N LYS A 50 12.07 -8.41 -7.40
CA LYS A 50 11.93 -9.60 -8.24
C LYS A 50 12.01 -9.14 -9.71
N PRO A 51 12.39 -10.01 -10.65
CA PRO A 51 12.51 -9.63 -12.06
C PRO A 51 11.20 -9.05 -12.60
N VAL A 52 11.27 -7.96 -13.35
CA VAL A 52 10.08 -7.33 -13.97
C VAL A 52 9.35 -8.32 -14.89
N VAL A 53 10.11 -9.05 -15.70
CA VAL A 53 9.59 -10.07 -16.63
C VAL A 53 8.86 -11.21 -15.93
N PHE A 54 9.22 -11.52 -14.68
CA PHE A 54 8.51 -12.54 -13.90
C PHE A 54 7.07 -12.10 -13.64
N TRP A 55 6.87 -10.83 -13.23
CA TRP A 55 5.54 -10.30 -12.99
C TRP A 55 4.72 -10.16 -14.27
N GLU A 56 5.33 -9.72 -15.36
CA GLU A 56 4.66 -9.63 -16.67
C GLU A 56 4.08 -11.00 -17.07
N ARG A 57 4.86 -12.08 -16.89
CA ARG A 57 4.44 -13.45 -17.18
C ARG A 57 3.34 -13.95 -16.23
N VAL A 58 3.51 -13.74 -14.92
CA VAL A 58 2.52 -14.19 -13.91
C VAL A 58 1.18 -13.48 -14.09
N ILE A 59 1.18 -12.16 -14.24
CA ILE A 59 -0.03 -11.36 -14.42
C ILE A 59 -0.69 -11.73 -15.74
N GLY A 60 0.08 -11.84 -16.83
CA GLY A 60 -0.44 -12.25 -18.14
C GLY A 60 -1.12 -13.62 -18.11
N GLU A 61 -0.52 -14.61 -17.43
CA GLU A 61 -1.10 -15.96 -17.33
C GLU A 61 -2.36 -16.01 -16.47
N VAL A 62 -2.42 -15.24 -15.36
CA VAL A 62 -3.62 -15.16 -14.52
C VAL A 62 -4.74 -14.41 -15.25
N ASN A 63 -4.48 -13.20 -15.74
CA ASN A 63 -5.53 -12.37 -16.34
C ASN A 63 -6.02 -12.86 -17.71
N ARG A 64 -5.26 -13.74 -18.38
CA ARG A 64 -5.75 -14.44 -19.59
C ARG A 64 -6.96 -15.33 -19.32
N THR A 65 -7.06 -15.92 -18.13
CA THR A 65 -8.22 -16.74 -17.72
C THR A 65 -9.17 -15.99 -16.80
N ASP A 66 -8.64 -15.09 -15.99
CA ASP A 66 -9.34 -14.41 -14.90
C ASP A 66 -9.05 -12.90 -14.94
N PRO A 67 -9.63 -12.16 -15.91
CA PRO A 67 -9.30 -10.75 -16.14
C PRO A 67 -9.81 -9.81 -15.05
N ASP A 68 -10.69 -10.27 -14.16
CA ASP A 68 -11.18 -9.52 -13.00
C ASP A 68 -10.19 -9.51 -11.82
N VAL A 69 -9.14 -10.34 -11.84
CA VAL A 69 -8.12 -10.36 -10.78
C VAL A 69 -7.27 -9.10 -10.82
N ILE A 70 -7.12 -8.44 -9.67
CA ILE A 70 -6.37 -7.18 -9.49
C ILE A 70 -5.08 -7.44 -8.72
N PHE A 71 -3.96 -6.97 -9.27
CA PHE A 71 -2.67 -6.93 -8.59
C PHE A 71 -2.33 -5.49 -8.17
N LEU A 72 -2.04 -5.32 -6.88
CA LEU A 72 -1.56 -4.06 -6.30
C LEU A 72 -0.05 -4.18 -6.03
N ALA A 73 0.75 -3.38 -6.72
CA ALA A 73 2.21 -3.33 -6.52
C ALA A 73 2.58 -2.48 -5.30
N GLU A 74 3.14 -3.10 -4.26
CA GLU A 74 3.78 -2.36 -3.17
C GLU A 74 5.25 -2.07 -3.47
N ALA A 75 5.49 -1.05 -4.30
CA ALA A 75 6.82 -0.70 -4.77
C ALA A 75 7.23 0.72 -4.35
N PHE A 76 7.77 0.87 -3.14
CA PHE A 76 8.41 2.12 -2.71
C PHE A 76 9.87 2.17 -3.20
N THR A 77 10.04 2.46 -4.49
CA THR A 77 11.34 2.46 -5.17
C THR A 77 11.48 3.69 -6.07
N ARG A 78 12.49 3.75 -6.95
CA ARG A 78 12.68 4.86 -7.88
C ARG A 78 11.55 4.94 -8.92
N PRO A 79 11.24 6.15 -9.47
CA PRO A 79 10.09 6.34 -10.35
C PRO A 79 10.08 5.39 -11.55
N ALA A 80 11.21 5.21 -12.23
CA ALA A 80 11.29 4.36 -13.42
C ALA A 80 10.76 2.94 -13.17
N MET A 81 11.15 2.31 -12.05
CA MET A 81 10.70 0.95 -11.72
C MET A 81 9.21 0.92 -11.33
N MET A 82 8.72 1.91 -10.59
CA MET A 82 7.29 2.00 -10.26
C MET A 82 6.43 2.11 -11.53
N HIS A 83 6.83 2.99 -12.45
CA HIS A 83 6.15 3.20 -13.72
C HIS A 83 6.23 1.95 -14.61
N THR A 84 7.39 1.29 -14.71
CA THR A 84 7.52 0.02 -15.45
C THR A 84 6.61 -1.08 -14.90
N LEU A 85 6.51 -1.24 -13.58
CA LEU A 85 5.64 -2.27 -13.00
C LEU A 85 4.17 -2.06 -13.36
N ALA A 86 3.68 -0.81 -13.32
CA ALA A 86 2.33 -0.50 -13.77
C ALA A 86 2.13 -0.83 -15.26
N GLN A 87 3.09 -0.47 -16.11
CA GLN A 87 3.05 -0.69 -17.56
C GLN A 87 3.02 -2.18 -17.95
N ILE A 88 3.68 -3.06 -17.20
CA ILE A 88 3.71 -4.51 -17.50
C ILE A 88 2.49 -5.27 -16.99
N GLY A 89 1.53 -4.60 -16.34
CA GLY A 89 0.21 -5.20 -16.05
C GLY A 89 -0.30 -5.02 -14.62
N PHE A 90 0.45 -4.44 -13.68
CA PHE A 90 -0.10 -4.18 -12.34
C PHE A 90 -1.26 -3.20 -12.40
N GLN A 91 -2.44 -3.63 -11.94
CA GLN A 91 -3.67 -2.82 -12.03
C GLN A 91 -3.65 -1.61 -11.10
N GLN A 92 -2.99 -1.72 -9.94
CA GLN A 92 -2.81 -0.63 -8.99
C GLN A 92 -1.36 -0.53 -8.49
N SER A 93 -0.98 0.66 -8.02
CA SER A 93 0.34 0.93 -7.45
C SER A 93 0.23 1.71 -6.15
N TYR A 94 1.00 1.30 -5.13
CA TYR A 94 1.37 2.21 -4.04
C TYR A 94 2.15 3.40 -4.58
N THR A 95 2.18 4.50 -3.82
CA THR A 95 2.66 5.80 -4.30
C THR A 95 3.55 6.50 -3.27
N TYR A 96 4.12 7.64 -3.64
CA TYR A 96 4.86 8.49 -2.70
C TYR A 96 3.97 9.35 -1.80
N PHE A 97 2.66 9.09 -1.74
CA PHE A 97 1.68 9.94 -1.07
C PHE A 97 2.07 10.28 0.38
N THR A 98 2.54 9.32 1.17
CA THR A 98 2.97 9.51 2.56
C THR A 98 4.08 10.56 2.73
N TRP A 99 4.95 10.71 1.72
CA TRP A 99 6.06 11.67 1.69
C TRP A 99 5.75 12.92 0.84
N ARG A 100 4.47 13.22 0.59
CA ARG A 100 4.01 14.47 -0.02
C ARG A 100 3.04 15.13 0.94
N ASN A 101 3.51 16.11 1.71
CA ASN A 101 2.76 16.73 2.79
C ASN A 101 2.66 18.25 2.64
N SER A 102 3.62 18.90 1.98
CA SER A 102 3.50 20.32 1.65
C SER A 102 2.53 20.53 0.49
N LYS A 103 1.97 21.74 0.39
CA LYS A 103 1.10 22.12 -0.73
C LYS A 103 1.79 21.89 -2.08
N GLN A 104 3.06 22.29 -2.20
CA GLN A 104 3.83 22.16 -3.43
C GLN A 104 4.03 20.68 -3.79
N GLU A 105 4.52 19.88 -2.84
CA GLU A 105 4.72 18.43 -3.02
C GLU A 105 3.45 17.71 -3.48
N LEU A 106 2.31 18.01 -2.84
CA LEU A 106 1.02 17.44 -3.20
C LEU A 106 0.60 17.87 -4.61
N THR A 107 0.76 19.15 -4.94
CA THR A 107 0.36 19.69 -6.24
C THR A 107 1.17 19.09 -7.38
N GLU A 108 2.50 19.07 -7.24
CA GLU A 108 3.41 18.50 -8.24
C GLU A 108 3.14 17.02 -8.43
N TYR A 109 3.02 16.26 -7.34
CA TYR A 109 2.83 14.81 -7.45
C TYR A 109 1.46 14.41 -7.99
N LEU A 110 0.40 15.13 -7.62
CA LEU A 110 -0.91 14.86 -8.22
C LEU A 110 -1.00 15.30 -9.67
N THR A 111 -0.27 16.36 -10.06
CA THR A 111 -0.15 16.74 -11.48
C THR A 111 0.52 15.64 -12.29
N GLU A 112 1.55 14.98 -11.76
CA GLU A 112 2.15 13.79 -12.39
C GLU A 112 1.13 12.64 -12.51
N LEU A 113 0.53 12.23 -11.39
CA LEU A 113 -0.34 11.05 -11.32
C LEU A 113 -1.65 11.19 -12.12
N SER A 114 -2.18 12.41 -12.23
CA SER A 114 -3.39 12.71 -13.02
C SER A 114 -3.10 13.11 -14.47
N GLY A 115 -1.83 13.29 -14.82
CA GLY A 115 -1.37 13.56 -16.18
C GLY A 115 -1.17 12.28 -17.00
N GLU A 116 -0.07 12.22 -17.76
CA GLU A 116 0.23 11.09 -18.66
C GLU A 116 0.31 9.75 -17.93
N ALA A 117 0.74 9.75 -16.65
CA ALA A 117 0.86 8.53 -15.85
C ALA A 117 -0.48 7.81 -15.64
N ALA A 118 -1.59 8.53 -15.66
CA ALA A 118 -2.93 7.96 -15.50
C ALA A 118 -3.31 6.95 -16.60
N SER A 119 -2.63 7.00 -17.75
CA SER A 119 -2.85 6.06 -18.87
C SER A 119 -2.41 4.63 -18.55
N TYR A 120 -1.53 4.42 -17.56
CA TYR A 120 -1.01 3.10 -17.20
C TYR A 120 -0.93 2.83 -15.69
N MET A 121 -0.89 3.86 -14.84
CA MET A 121 -0.79 3.71 -13.38
C MET A 121 -2.08 4.15 -12.67
N ARG A 122 -2.61 3.28 -11.79
CA ARG A 122 -3.74 3.62 -10.92
C ARG A 122 -3.26 3.71 -9.46
N PRO A 123 -3.22 4.92 -8.87
CA PRO A 123 -2.66 5.10 -7.53
C PRO A 123 -3.59 4.54 -6.45
N ASN A 124 -3.01 3.87 -5.45
CA ASN A 124 -3.70 3.51 -4.20
C ASN A 124 -3.09 4.31 -3.04
N PHE A 125 -3.85 5.28 -2.51
CA PHE A 125 -3.39 6.20 -1.47
C PHE A 125 -3.63 5.65 -0.07
N PHE A 126 -2.60 5.04 0.51
CA PHE A 126 -2.55 4.74 1.94
C PHE A 126 -1.84 5.89 2.69
N PRO A 127 -2.50 6.61 3.61
CA PRO A 127 -1.86 7.63 4.45
C PRO A 127 -0.95 7.01 5.52
N ASN A 128 -1.14 5.73 5.83
CA ASN A 128 -0.27 4.93 6.68
C ASN A 128 -0.22 3.47 6.19
N THR A 129 0.84 2.77 6.56
CA THR A 129 0.98 1.30 6.43
C THR A 129 1.59 0.76 7.72
N PRO A 130 1.66 -0.58 7.94
CA PRO A 130 2.37 -1.14 9.09
C PRO A 130 3.86 -0.71 9.19
N ASP A 131 4.45 -0.26 8.08
CA ASP A 131 5.85 0.13 7.95
C ASP A 131 6.05 1.66 7.85
N ILE A 132 4.96 2.43 7.71
CA ILE A 132 5.00 3.87 7.44
C ILE A 132 4.02 4.60 8.35
N LEU A 133 4.57 5.22 9.38
CA LEU A 133 4.00 6.27 10.22
C LEU A 133 4.80 7.55 9.96
N HIS A 134 4.39 8.36 8.99
CA HIS A 134 5.15 9.56 8.61
C HIS A 134 5.21 10.59 9.76
N ALA A 135 6.32 11.34 9.88
CA ALA A 135 6.53 12.37 10.92
C ALA A 135 5.41 13.43 10.99
N TYR A 136 4.75 13.71 9.86
CA TYR A 136 3.56 14.59 9.82
C TYR A 136 2.44 14.12 10.77
N LEU A 137 2.19 12.81 10.83
CA LEU A 137 1.20 12.21 11.73
C LEU A 137 1.69 12.18 13.19
N GLN A 138 2.99 11.91 13.38
CA GLN A 138 3.62 11.86 14.70
C GLN A 138 3.53 13.22 15.41
N HIS A 139 3.86 14.31 14.70
CA HIS A 139 3.88 15.66 15.27
C HIS A 139 2.53 16.38 15.21
N GLY A 140 1.67 16.03 14.26
CA GLY A 140 0.41 16.73 14.04
C GLY A 140 -0.79 16.19 14.83
N GLY A 141 -0.65 15.01 15.45
CA GLY A 141 -1.74 14.37 16.21
C GLY A 141 -3.02 14.18 15.39
N ARG A 142 -4.17 14.08 16.07
CA ARG A 142 -5.48 13.86 15.44
C ARG A 142 -5.77 14.77 14.23
N PRO A 143 -5.54 16.10 14.27
CA PRO A 143 -5.75 16.97 13.11
C PRO A 143 -4.98 16.53 11.85
N ALA A 144 -3.76 16.02 11.99
CA ALA A 144 -2.99 15.51 10.85
C ALA A 144 -3.61 14.25 10.26
N PHE A 145 -4.14 13.34 11.08
CA PHE A 145 -4.88 12.17 10.58
C PHE A 145 -6.14 12.59 9.81
N GLU A 146 -6.89 13.57 10.33
CA GLU A 146 -8.06 14.11 9.64
C GLU A 146 -7.68 14.71 8.27
N VAL A 147 -6.64 15.55 8.21
CA VAL A 147 -6.13 16.13 6.96
C VAL A 147 -5.69 15.06 5.97
N ARG A 148 -4.89 14.09 6.40
CA ARG A 148 -4.37 13.03 5.52
C ARG A 148 -5.49 12.10 5.03
N ALA A 149 -6.52 11.84 5.84
CA ALA A 149 -7.70 11.09 5.41
C ALA A 149 -8.47 11.84 4.30
N VAL A 150 -8.74 13.13 4.50
CA VAL A 150 -9.41 13.96 3.48
C VAL A 150 -8.62 13.95 2.18
N LEU A 151 -7.32 14.25 2.24
CA LEU A 151 -6.44 14.28 1.07
C LEU A 151 -6.42 12.93 0.34
N ALA A 152 -6.25 11.82 1.05
CA ALA A 152 -6.21 10.49 0.45
C ALA A 152 -7.54 10.17 -0.25
N ALA A 153 -8.65 10.42 0.44
CA ALA A 153 -10.00 10.11 0.00
C ALA A 153 -10.47 10.98 -1.18
N THR A 154 -10.01 12.22 -1.31
CA THR A 154 -10.49 13.14 -2.36
C THR A 154 -9.52 13.31 -3.53
N LEU A 155 -8.24 12.96 -3.37
CA LEU A 155 -7.24 13.10 -4.44
C LEU A 155 -7.01 11.81 -5.26
N SER A 156 -7.48 10.65 -4.78
CA SER A 156 -7.38 9.38 -5.52
C SER A 156 -8.71 8.62 -5.54
N PRO A 157 -9.07 7.97 -6.67
CA PRO A 157 -10.22 7.08 -6.71
C PRO A 157 -10.01 5.81 -5.85
N SER A 158 -8.77 5.43 -5.52
CA SER A 158 -8.47 4.33 -4.60
C SER A 158 -7.62 4.81 -3.43
N TRP A 159 -8.09 4.55 -2.21
CA TRP A 159 -7.40 4.87 -0.97
C TRP A 159 -7.67 3.78 0.07
N GLY A 160 -6.83 3.71 1.09
CA GLY A 160 -6.98 2.77 2.19
C GLY A 160 -6.32 3.29 3.45
N ILE A 161 -6.53 2.61 4.57
CA ILE A 161 -5.86 2.89 5.85
C ILE A 161 -5.45 1.57 6.48
N TYR A 162 -4.41 1.61 7.31
CA TYR A 162 -4.04 0.50 8.17
C TYR A 162 -4.66 0.70 9.57
N SER A 163 -5.27 -0.36 10.12
CA SER A 163 -6.03 -0.35 11.37
C SER A 163 -5.24 0.26 12.53
N GLY A 164 -5.88 1.15 13.28
CA GLY A 164 -5.25 1.98 14.29
C GLY A 164 -5.09 3.44 13.84
N TYR A 165 -5.16 3.69 12.53
CA TYR A 165 -5.24 5.03 11.96
C TYR A 165 -6.46 5.81 12.48
N GLU A 166 -7.60 5.12 12.63
CA GLU A 166 -8.84 5.68 13.14
C GLU A 166 -8.68 6.17 14.58
N LEU A 167 -7.80 5.53 15.35
CA LEU A 167 -7.49 5.88 16.73
C LEU A 167 -6.37 6.92 16.84
N CYS A 168 -5.87 7.42 15.70
CA CYS A 168 -4.73 8.32 15.62
C CYS A 168 -3.47 7.77 16.32
N GLU A 169 -3.23 6.46 16.24
CA GLU A 169 -2.02 5.83 16.78
C GLU A 169 -0.78 6.43 16.09
N ASN A 170 0.02 7.19 16.83
CA ASN A 170 1.09 8.00 16.23
C ASN A 170 2.42 8.01 17.01
N THR A 171 2.61 7.06 17.93
CA THR A 171 3.86 6.94 18.68
C THR A 171 4.90 6.19 17.85
N PRO A 172 6.00 6.84 17.43
CA PRO A 172 7.06 6.16 16.68
C PRO A 172 7.95 5.32 17.59
N LEU A 173 8.62 4.33 17.01
CA LEU A 173 9.64 3.53 17.70
C LEU A 173 10.72 4.41 18.36
N ARG A 174 11.10 5.50 17.68
CA ARG A 174 12.03 6.54 18.15
C ARG A 174 11.92 7.75 17.22
N GLU A 175 12.48 8.88 17.64
CA GLU A 175 12.60 10.07 16.80
C GLU A 175 13.30 9.76 15.46
N GLY A 176 12.76 10.31 14.37
CA GLY A 176 13.23 10.08 13.00
C GLY A 176 12.92 8.68 12.42
N SER A 177 12.16 7.84 13.12
CA SER A 177 11.67 6.54 12.61
C SER A 177 10.29 6.69 11.98
N GLU A 178 10.00 5.95 10.92
CA GLU A 178 8.64 5.76 10.40
C GLU A 178 7.98 4.47 10.93
N GLU A 179 8.69 3.66 11.70
CA GLU A 179 8.13 2.48 12.34
C GLU A 179 7.31 2.86 13.59
N TYR A 180 6.16 2.20 13.78
CA TYR A 180 5.36 2.30 15.00
C TYR A 180 6.11 1.74 16.21
N LEU A 181 5.93 2.36 17.38
CA LEU A 181 6.29 1.73 18.66
C LEU A 181 5.40 0.49 18.89
N ASP A 182 5.98 -0.59 19.39
CA ASP A 182 5.27 -1.86 19.67
C ASP A 182 4.44 -2.36 18.47
N SER A 183 5.10 -2.37 17.30
CA SER A 183 4.49 -2.68 16.00
C SER A 183 3.76 -4.03 16.00
N GLU A 184 2.53 -4.03 15.51
CA GLU A 184 1.68 -5.22 15.35
C GLU A 184 2.31 -6.30 14.45
N LYS A 185 3.32 -5.94 13.64
CA LYS A 185 4.12 -6.92 12.88
C LYS A 185 4.81 -7.95 13.78
N TYR A 186 5.06 -7.63 15.04
CA TYR A 186 5.84 -8.46 15.97
C TYR A 186 5.07 -8.86 17.23
N GLN A 187 3.84 -8.39 17.40
CA GLN A 187 3.01 -8.69 18.57
C GLN A 187 1.53 -8.54 18.27
N LEU A 188 0.69 -9.24 19.05
CA LEU A 188 -0.75 -8.99 19.03
C LEU A 188 -1.05 -7.58 19.58
N ARG A 189 -1.89 -6.83 18.87
CA ARG A 189 -2.29 -5.48 19.25
C ARG A 189 -3.80 -5.42 19.49
N HIS A 190 -4.21 -5.66 20.74
CA HIS A 190 -5.62 -5.52 21.11
C HIS A 190 -6.02 -4.03 21.14
N ARG A 191 -7.15 -3.69 20.52
CA ARG A 191 -7.72 -2.34 20.50
C ARG A 191 -9.15 -2.38 21.03
N ASP A 192 -9.47 -1.48 21.96
CA ASP A 192 -10.82 -1.33 22.49
C ASP A 192 -11.62 -0.37 21.60
N TRP A 193 -12.23 -0.94 20.56
CA TRP A 193 -12.98 -0.19 19.54
C TRP A 193 -14.25 0.45 20.11
N GLU A 194 -14.97 -0.27 20.96
CA GLU A 194 -16.23 0.21 21.56
C GLU A 194 -15.99 1.38 22.51
N ALA A 195 -14.92 1.34 23.32
CA ALA A 195 -14.55 2.48 24.15
C ALA A 195 -14.13 3.69 23.32
N ALA A 196 -13.36 3.49 22.24
CA ALA A 196 -12.94 4.59 21.38
C ALA A 196 -14.12 5.29 20.69
N GLU A 197 -15.15 4.54 20.30
CA GLU A 197 -16.40 5.10 19.75
C GLU A 197 -17.20 5.84 20.83
N ARG A 198 -17.45 5.20 21.98
CA ARG A 198 -18.20 5.80 23.09
C ARG A 198 -17.58 7.11 23.60
N GLU A 199 -16.25 7.21 23.58
CA GLU A 199 -15.50 8.38 24.03
C GLU A 199 -15.23 9.42 22.92
N GLY A 200 -15.67 9.15 21.68
CA GLY A 200 -15.47 10.06 20.55
C GLY A 200 -14.00 10.25 20.13
N ARG A 201 -13.13 9.30 20.48
CA ARG A 201 -11.68 9.35 20.19
C ARG A 201 -11.33 8.84 18.79
N THR A 202 -12.26 8.15 18.13
CA THR A 202 -12.05 7.58 16.78
C THR A 202 -12.42 8.55 15.66
N LEU A 203 -11.72 8.45 14.53
CA LEU A 203 -12.03 9.10 13.27
C LEU A 203 -13.03 8.31 12.40
N ALA A 204 -13.52 7.16 12.86
CA ALA A 204 -14.47 6.35 12.11
C ALA A 204 -15.67 7.15 11.54
N PRO A 205 -16.27 8.15 12.23
CA PRO A 205 -17.32 9.00 11.65
C PRO A 205 -16.86 9.81 10.44
N LEU A 206 -15.66 10.42 10.50
CA LEU A 206 -15.09 11.17 9.38
C LEU A 206 -14.82 10.24 8.20
N LEU A 207 -14.19 9.09 8.44
CA LEU A 207 -13.87 8.11 7.40
C LEU A 207 -15.13 7.56 6.74
N THR A 208 -16.18 7.32 7.53
CA THR A 208 -17.52 6.96 7.05
C THR A 208 -18.09 8.05 6.15
N ARG A 209 -18.01 9.32 6.56
CA ARG A 209 -18.52 10.45 5.76
C ARG A 209 -17.75 10.60 4.44
N LEU A 210 -16.41 10.51 4.47
CA LEU A 210 -15.59 10.57 3.26
C LEU A 210 -15.96 9.46 2.26
N ASN A 211 -16.12 8.23 2.74
CA ASN A 211 -16.53 7.13 1.89
C ASN A 211 -18.00 7.23 1.42
N THR A 212 -18.87 7.87 2.20
CA THR A 212 -20.24 8.17 1.77
C THR A 212 -20.23 9.16 0.62
N VAL A 213 -19.53 10.29 0.77
CA VAL A 213 -19.40 11.32 -0.27
C VAL A 213 -18.78 10.76 -1.56
N ARG A 214 -17.83 9.83 -1.46
CA ARG A 214 -17.23 9.18 -2.64
C ARG A 214 -18.16 8.23 -3.39
N ARG A 215 -19.27 7.79 -2.76
CA ARG A 215 -20.25 6.86 -3.33
C ARG A 215 -21.48 7.58 -3.91
N GLU A 216 -21.66 8.85 -3.56
CA GLU A 216 -22.68 9.76 -4.10
C GLU A 216 -22.19 10.39 -5.42
#